data_AF-A0A924BGP1-F1
#
_entry.id   AF-A0A924BGP1-F1
#
_cell.length_a   1.000
_cell.length_b   1.000
_cell.length_c   1.000
_cell.angle_alpha   90.00
_cell.angle_beta   90.00
_cell.angle_gamma   90.00
#
_symmetry.space_group_name_H-M   'P 1'
#
loop_
_entity.id
_entity.type
_entity.pdbx_description
1 polymer ?
#
loop_
_entity_poly.entity_id
_entity_poly.type
_entity_poly.pdbx_seq_one_letter_code
_entity_poly.pdbx_strand_id
1 'polypeptide(L)'
;MQNLAKRQWGHSLSVKDSADIMIDWCVRARDKNILRKKPPQIYFAYVLEDTPPLQYFQNISPVFKYSQKDVPYIDQTRDSLLRCLSVALKAHFFLFPNDAVSHEPYFFVLPSLLEPSQTHFGLLYKIQKEDKVILVCEKNLKAMIENENNKVIFEFPTVVIEDSFKWYHIKNWYRLKQQANLEGVEKPLQNKGMAEFAKDAPTPTELQKYATLLEVPYEIKDAIKPLGIEWSAKVKTWYLPKGFDVDSVKEYIEYTRKEWLRENPNGLVKEQKPTYSKKDFKNNDQKKSES
;
A
#
# COMPACT_ATOMS: atom_id res chain seq x y z
N MET A 1 8.30 -13.60 -37.61
CA MET A 1 8.82 -12.37 -36.97
C MET A 1 7.89 -11.21 -37.28
N GLN A 2 7.04 -10.81 -36.35
CA GLN A 2 6.40 -9.50 -36.35
C GLN A 2 6.82 -8.80 -35.05
N ASN A 3 8.04 -8.29 -35.07
CA ASN A 3 8.65 -7.50 -34.00
C ASN A 3 8.44 -6.01 -34.33
N LEU A 4 7.22 -5.53 -34.09
CA LEU A 4 6.96 -4.12 -33.86
C LEU A 4 6.36 -4.02 -32.48
N ALA A 5 7.13 -3.38 -31.58
CA ALA A 5 6.83 -3.20 -30.17
C ALA A 5 5.44 -2.58 -29.98
N LYS A 6 4.41 -3.43 -29.87
CA LYS A 6 3.05 -3.01 -29.56
C LYS A 6 3.12 -2.35 -28.20
N ARG A 7 2.65 -1.10 -28.11
CA ARG A 7 2.49 -0.40 -26.84
C ARG A 7 1.67 -1.31 -25.93
N GLN A 8 2.30 -1.82 -24.86
CA GLN A 8 1.64 -2.79 -23.98
C GLN A 8 0.54 -2.11 -23.17
N TRP A 9 0.75 -0.84 -22.81
CA TRP A 9 -0.24 -0.01 -22.15
C TRP A 9 -1.15 0.72 -23.15
N GLY A 10 -2.41 0.32 -23.23
CA GLY A 10 -3.43 0.96 -24.05
C GLY A 10 -3.98 2.26 -23.45
N HIS A 11 -4.91 2.90 -24.16
CA HIS A 11 -5.72 3.98 -23.61
C HIS A 11 -6.91 3.38 -22.85
N SER A 12 -7.37 4.06 -21.79
CA SER A 12 -8.60 3.70 -21.07
C SER A 12 -8.63 2.25 -20.58
N LEU A 13 -7.55 1.79 -19.93
CA LEU A 13 -7.49 0.44 -19.40
C LEU A 13 -8.32 0.30 -18.12
N SER A 14 -9.06 -0.80 -17.98
CA SER A 14 -9.72 -1.14 -16.72
C SER A 14 -8.70 -1.53 -15.65
N VAL A 15 -9.11 -1.51 -14.37
CA VAL A 15 -8.29 -2.02 -13.25
C VAL A 15 -7.75 -3.43 -13.54
N LYS A 16 -8.60 -4.31 -14.10
CA LYS A 16 -8.24 -5.68 -14.41
C LYS A 16 -7.20 -5.75 -15.54
N ASP A 17 -7.41 -5.03 -16.63
CA ASP A 17 -6.47 -5.04 -17.77
C ASP A 17 -5.12 -4.45 -17.38
N SER A 18 -5.13 -3.38 -16.57
CA SER A 18 -3.91 -2.83 -15.97
C SER A 18 -3.19 -3.85 -15.10
N ALA A 19 -3.93 -4.61 -14.29
CA ALA A 19 -3.35 -5.66 -13.45
C ALA A 19 -2.69 -6.77 -14.28
N ASP A 20 -3.36 -7.24 -15.33
CA ASP A 20 -2.84 -8.32 -16.19
C ASP A 20 -1.52 -7.90 -16.86
N ILE A 21 -1.41 -6.66 -17.34
CA ILE A 21 -0.16 -6.11 -17.89
C ILE A 21 0.94 -6.04 -16.82
N MET A 22 0.61 -5.55 -15.62
CA MET A 22 1.59 -5.43 -14.53
C MET A 22 2.07 -6.80 -14.03
N ILE A 23 1.18 -7.80 -13.98
CA ILE A 23 1.52 -9.18 -13.63
C ILE A 23 2.49 -9.76 -14.66
N ASP A 24 2.22 -9.55 -15.96
CA ASP A 24 3.14 -9.99 -17.02
C ASP A 24 4.53 -9.32 -16.90
N TRP A 25 4.59 -8.01 -16.61
CA TRP A 25 5.85 -7.33 -16.30
C TRP A 25 6.56 -7.91 -15.08
N CYS A 26 5.81 -8.20 -14.02
CA CYS A 26 6.35 -8.78 -12.79
C CYS A 26 6.93 -10.18 -13.03
N VAL A 27 6.23 -11.04 -13.78
CA VAL A 27 6.70 -12.37 -14.18
C VAL A 27 7.99 -12.27 -14.99
N ARG A 28 8.03 -11.41 -16.02
CA ARG A 28 9.23 -11.19 -16.84
C ARG A 28 10.42 -10.65 -16.04
N ALA A 29 10.17 -9.74 -15.09
CA ALA A 29 11.20 -9.21 -14.22
C ALA A 29 11.77 -10.30 -13.29
N ARG A 30 10.90 -11.16 -12.75
CA ARG A 30 11.32 -12.28 -11.90
C ARG A 30 12.14 -13.30 -12.68
N ASP A 31 11.71 -13.69 -13.87
CA ASP A 31 12.42 -14.68 -14.71
C ASP A 31 13.83 -14.17 -15.12
N LYS A 32 14.03 -12.85 -15.09
CA LYS A 32 15.32 -12.18 -15.33
C LYS A 32 16.09 -11.84 -14.05
N ASN A 33 15.63 -12.27 -12.87
CA ASN A 33 16.22 -11.97 -11.56
C ASN A 33 16.36 -10.46 -11.26
N ILE A 34 15.43 -9.65 -11.77
CA ILE A 34 15.44 -8.19 -11.58
C ILE A 34 14.83 -7.80 -10.23
N LEU A 35 13.84 -8.56 -9.77
CA LEU A 35 13.16 -8.32 -8.50
C LEU A 35 14.10 -8.63 -7.33
N ARG A 36 14.52 -7.59 -6.62
CA ARG A 36 15.43 -7.72 -5.48
C ARG A 36 14.63 -8.07 -4.24
N LYS A 37 15.22 -8.92 -3.38
CA LYS A 37 14.73 -9.12 -2.02
C LYS A 37 14.94 -7.84 -1.23
N LYS A 38 13.87 -7.09 -1.02
CA LYS A 38 13.84 -5.89 -0.19
C LYS A 38 12.97 -6.17 1.02
N PRO A 39 13.33 -5.64 2.20
CA PRO A 39 12.46 -5.75 3.36
C PRO A 39 11.11 -5.09 3.08
N PRO A 40 10.05 -5.49 3.80
CA PRO A 40 8.77 -4.82 3.75
C PRO A 40 8.93 -3.30 3.98
N GLN A 41 8.37 -2.49 3.08
CA GLN A 41 8.52 -1.03 3.12
C GLN A 41 7.17 -0.35 2.91
N ILE A 42 6.98 0.79 3.58
CA ILE A 42 5.81 1.65 3.40
C ILE A 42 5.99 2.49 2.14
N TYR A 43 4.99 2.46 1.28
CA TYR A 43 4.80 3.35 0.15
C TYR A 43 3.59 4.23 0.42
N PHE A 44 3.63 5.45 -0.11
CA PHE A 44 2.58 6.43 0.05
C PHE A 44 1.91 6.67 -1.28
N ALA A 45 0.59 6.52 -1.34
CA ALA A 45 -0.22 6.95 -2.47
C ALA A 45 -1.10 8.14 -2.07
N TYR A 46 -1.09 9.19 -2.87
CA TYR A 46 -1.85 10.42 -2.68
C TYR A 46 -2.81 10.59 -3.85
N VAL A 47 -4.07 10.93 -3.58
CA VAL A 47 -5.00 11.35 -4.63
C VAL A 47 -5.00 12.86 -4.72
N LEU A 48 -4.72 13.38 -5.91
CA LEU A 48 -4.69 14.79 -6.24
C LEU A 48 -5.89 15.13 -7.15
N GLU A 49 -6.43 16.34 -7.00
CA GLU A 49 -7.47 16.87 -7.89
C GLU A 49 -6.89 17.16 -9.27
N ASP A 50 -5.74 17.83 -9.31
CA ASP A 50 -5.10 18.25 -10.55
C ASP A 50 -3.92 17.36 -10.96
N THR A 51 -3.70 17.29 -12.28
CA THR A 51 -2.52 16.63 -12.83
C THR A 51 -1.32 17.59 -12.76
N PRO A 52 -0.22 17.22 -12.06
CA PRO A 52 0.97 18.04 -12.05
C PRO A 52 1.59 18.16 -13.45
N PRO A 53 2.37 19.21 -13.76
CA PRO A 53 2.97 19.40 -15.07
C PRO A 53 3.85 18.21 -15.51
N LEU A 54 3.44 17.53 -16.58
CA LEU A 54 4.04 16.25 -16.99
C LEU A 54 5.42 16.37 -17.70
N GLN A 55 5.89 17.59 -17.97
CA GLN A 55 7.05 17.87 -18.82
C GLN A 55 8.37 17.20 -18.38
N TYR A 56 8.52 16.89 -17.09
CA TYR A 56 9.73 16.27 -16.52
C TYR A 56 9.55 14.80 -16.15
N PHE A 57 8.38 14.22 -16.44
CA PHE A 57 8.09 12.85 -16.12
C PHE A 57 8.32 11.93 -17.32
N GLN A 58 8.69 10.68 -17.05
CA GLN A 58 9.00 9.70 -18.08
C GLN A 58 7.89 8.65 -18.18
N ASN A 59 7.58 8.20 -19.39
CA ASN A 59 6.67 7.07 -19.60
C ASN A 59 7.29 5.76 -19.05
N ILE A 60 6.47 4.85 -18.52
CA ILE A 60 6.98 3.58 -17.95
C ILE A 60 7.32 2.50 -19.00
N SER A 61 6.67 2.47 -20.16
CA SER A 61 6.82 1.41 -21.16
C SER A 61 8.26 1.26 -21.69
N PRO A 62 9.02 2.35 -21.95
CA PRO A 62 10.42 2.23 -22.32
C PRO A 62 11.26 1.46 -21.28
N VAL A 63 10.95 1.60 -19.99
CA VAL A 63 11.68 0.92 -18.92
C VAL A 63 11.45 -0.59 -18.95
N PHE A 64 10.26 -1.05 -19.33
CA PHE A 64 9.91 -2.48 -19.43
C PHE A 64 10.30 -3.14 -20.76
N LYS A 65 11.05 -2.43 -21.62
CA LYS A 65 11.73 -3.03 -22.77
C LYS A 65 13.06 -3.62 -22.31
N TYR A 66 13.14 -4.94 -22.25
CA TYR A 66 14.36 -5.65 -21.85
C TYR A 66 15.36 -5.71 -23.00
N SER A 67 16.62 -5.40 -22.71
CA SER A 67 17.75 -5.47 -23.62
C SER A 67 18.88 -6.29 -23.00
N GLN A 68 19.71 -6.92 -23.84
CA GLN A 68 20.94 -7.58 -23.36
C GLN A 68 21.99 -6.56 -22.86
N LYS A 69 21.86 -5.28 -23.23
CA LYS A 69 22.75 -4.19 -22.84
C LYS A 69 22.24 -3.39 -21.64
N ASP A 70 21.23 -3.91 -20.93
CA ASP A 70 20.67 -3.22 -19.76
C ASP A 70 21.72 -3.11 -18.66
N VAL A 71 21.83 -1.91 -18.08
CA VAL A 71 22.72 -1.65 -16.95
C VAL A 71 21.98 -1.93 -15.63
N PRO A 72 22.69 -2.30 -14.53
CA PRO A 72 22.06 -2.66 -13.26
C PRO A 72 21.13 -1.59 -12.65
N TYR A 73 21.33 -0.31 -13.00
CA TYR A 73 20.45 0.78 -12.57
C TYR A 73 19.05 0.67 -13.20
N ILE A 74 18.94 0.25 -14.46
CA ILE A 74 17.63 0.07 -15.12
C ILE A 74 16.84 -1.04 -14.42
N ASP A 75 17.51 -2.11 -13.99
CA ASP A 75 16.88 -3.18 -13.22
C ASP A 75 16.39 -2.70 -11.85
N GLN A 76 17.14 -1.81 -11.18
CA GLN A 76 16.67 -1.15 -9.97
C GLN A 76 15.42 -0.30 -10.23
N THR A 77 15.42 0.47 -11.33
CA THR A 77 14.26 1.25 -11.74
C THR A 77 13.05 0.35 -11.98
N ARG A 78 13.21 -0.77 -12.68
CA ARG A 78 12.13 -1.75 -12.94
C ARG A 78 11.55 -2.31 -11.64
N ASP A 79 12.40 -2.75 -10.72
CA ASP A 79 11.97 -3.27 -9.41
C ASP A 79 11.17 -2.21 -8.63
N SER A 80 11.70 -0.99 -8.49
CA SER A 80 11.00 0.10 -7.79
C SER A 80 9.71 0.53 -8.49
N LEU A 81 9.68 0.58 -9.83
CA LEU A 81 8.46 0.89 -10.57
C LEU A 81 7.38 -0.17 -10.42
N LEU A 82 7.71 -1.45 -10.42
CA LEU A 82 6.73 -2.52 -10.18
C LEU A 82 6.12 -2.39 -8.78
N ARG A 83 6.93 -2.04 -7.78
CA ARG A 83 6.44 -1.77 -6.41
C ARG A 83 5.49 -0.57 -6.40
N CYS A 84 5.87 0.56 -7.01
CA CYS A 84 4.99 1.72 -7.13
C CYS A 84 3.69 1.41 -7.89
N LEU A 85 3.77 0.63 -8.97
CA LEU A 85 2.62 0.20 -9.76
C LEU A 85 1.67 -0.69 -8.95
N SER A 86 2.20 -1.58 -8.11
CA SER A 86 1.37 -2.41 -7.22
C SER A 86 0.56 -1.56 -6.24
N VAL A 87 1.16 -0.51 -5.68
CA VAL A 87 0.51 0.42 -4.77
C VAL A 87 -0.51 1.28 -5.51
N ALA A 88 -0.17 1.79 -6.69
CA ALA A 88 -1.08 2.56 -7.53
C ALA A 88 -2.31 1.74 -7.94
N LEU A 89 -2.10 0.50 -8.37
CA LEU A 89 -3.19 -0.40 -8.74
C LEU A 89 -4.08 -0.74 -7.54
N LYS A 90 -3.48 -0.97 -6.37
CA LYS A 90 -4.23 -1.21 -5.13
C LYS A 90 -5.07 0.01 -4.77
N ALA A 91 -4.50 1.21 -4.78
CA ALA A 91 -5.23 2.45 -4.55
C ALA A 91 -6.36 2.65 -5.58
N HIS A 92 -6.11 2.38 -6.86
CA HIS A 92 -7.11 2.42 -7.92
C HIS A 92 -8.25 1.43 -7.67
N PHE A 93 -7.95 0.16 -7.38
CA PHE A 93 -8.94 -0.87 -7.07
C PHE A 93 -9.87 -0.47 -5.92
N PHE A 94 -9.30 0.16 -4.89
CA PHE A 94 -10.05 0.54 -3.70
C PHE A 94 -10.83 1.85 -3.90
N LEU A 95 -10.21 2.87 -4.46
CA LEU A 95 -10.76 4.24 -4.52
C LEU A 95 -11.58 4.51 -5.79
N PHE A 96 -11.23 3.89 -6.92
CA PHE A 96 -11.89 4.14 -8.22
C PHE A 96 -12.15 2.82 -8.96
N PRO A 97 -12.87 1.85 -8.36
CA PRO A 97 -13.00 0.49 -8.89
C PRO A 97 -13.65 0.40 -10.29
N ASN A 98 -14.45 1.40 -10.65
CA ASN A 98 -15.22 1.44 -11.90
C ASN A 98 -14.59 2.36 -12.95
N ASP A 99 -13.52 3.06 -12.61
CA ASP A 99 -12.88 4.00 -13.53
C ASP A 99 -11.77 3.31 -14.32
N ALA A 100 -11.45 3.91 -15.47
CA ALA A 100 -10.35 3.48 -16.31
C ALA A 100 -9.14 4.38 -16.10
N VAL A 101 -7.96 3.84 -16.38
CA VAL A 101 -6.72 4.62 -16.45
C VAL A 101 -6.72 5.39 -17.76
N SER A 102 -6.58 6.71 -17.68
CA SER A 102 -6.63 7.59 -18.86
C SER A 102 -5.57 7.22 -19.90
N HIS A 103 -4.33 7.07 -19.44
CA HIS A 103 -3.17 6.79 -20.26
C HIS A 103 -2.09 6.08 -19.44
N GLU A 104 -0.96 5.85 -20.09
CA GLU A 104 0.20 5.22 -19.48
C GLU A 104 0.74 6.00 -18.27
N PRO A 105 0.98 5.35 -17.12
CA PRO A 105 1.56 6.00 -15.98
C PRO A 105 2.90 6.65 -16.31
N TYR A 106 3.16 7.77 -15.65
CA TYR A 106 4.45 8.41 -15.70
C TYR A 106 5.23 8.13 -14.42
N PHE A 107 6.54 8.15 -14.49
CA PHE A 107 7.39 8.05 -13.31
C PHE A 107 8.38 9.19 -13.24
N PHE A 108 8.86 9.41 -12.02
CA PHE A 108 9.89 10.38 -11.71
C PHE A 108 10.85 9.79 -10.68
N VAL A 109 11.96 10.48 -10.53
CA VAL A 109 13.09 10.06 -9.72
C VAL A 109 13.51 11.26 -8.86
N LEU A 110 13.63 11.06 -7.55
CA LEU A 110 14.08 12.07 -6.60
C LEU A 110 15.39 11.59 -5.94
N PRO A 111 16.49 12.36 -6.03
CA PRO A 111 17.68 12.06 -5.24
C PRO A 111 17.40 12.27 -3.76
N SER A 112 17.95 11.40 -2.90
CA SER A 112 17.97 11.67 -1.47
C SER A 112 19.05 12.68 -1.14
N LEU A 113 18.67 13.83 -0.58
CA LEU A 113 19.63 14.86 -0.18
C LEU A 113 20.43 14.46 1.06
N LEU A 114 19.86 13.60 1.92
CA LEU A 114 20.53 13.09 3.11
C LEU A 114 21.45 11.91 2.79
N GLU A 115 21.11 11.14 1.76
CA GLU A 115 21.84 9.94 1.35
C GLU A 115 22.06 9.99 -0.17
N PRO A 116 23.10 10.70 -0.67
CA PRO A 116 23.26 10.96 -2.10
C PRO A 116 23.39 9.72 -3.00
N SER A 117 23.70 8.56 -2.42
CA SER A 117 23.73 7.27 -3.10
C SER A 117 22.35 6.63 -3.29
N GLN A 118 21.32 7.17 -2.61
CA GLN A 118 19.96 6.71 -2.69
C GLN A 118 19.11 7.55 -3.63
N THR A 119 18.19 6.84 -4.26
CA THR A 119 17.28 7.38 -5.24
C THR A 119 15.89 6.88 -4.90
N HIS A 120 14.94 7.80 -4.79
CA HIS A 120 13.55 7.50 -4.53
C HIS A 120 12.77 7.56 -5.83
N PHE A 121 11.90 6.56 -6.01
CA PHE A 121 11.04 6.48 -7.18
C PHE A 121 9.63 6.94 -6.83
N GLY A 122 8.98 7.55 -7.80
CA GLY A 122 7.56 7.85 -7.73
C GLY A 122 6.86 7.69 -9.06
N LEU A 123 5.54 7.62 -9.01
CA LEU A 123 4.67 7.29 -10.14
C LEU A 123 3.43 8.19 -10.11
N LEU A 124 3.02 8.68 -11.28
CA LEU A 124 1.73 9.33 -11.53
C LEU A 124 0.84 8.37 -12.30
N TYR A 125 -0.35 8.12 -11.75
CA TYR A 125 -1.33 7.20 -12.29
C TYR A 125 -2.67 7.92 -12.45
N LYS A 126 -3.01 8.30 -13.68
CA LYS A 126 -4.18 9.16 -13.96
C LYS A 126 -5.47 8.38 -14.17
N ILE A 127 -6.51 8.76 -13.44
CA ILE A 127 -7.86 8.20 -13.56
C ILE A 127 -8.67 9.04 -14.55
N GLN A 128 -9.39 8.39 -15.48
CA GLN A 128 -10.02 9.07 -16.62
C GLN A 128 -11.24 9.89 -16.23
N LYS A 129 -12.17 9.33 -15.46
CA LYS A 129 -13.51 9.89 -15.28
C LYS A 129 -13.53 11.10 -14.35
N GLU A 130 -12.70 11.06 -13.32
CA GLU A 130 -12.68 12.09 -12.27
C GLU A 130 -11.57 13.13 -12.45
N ASP A 131 -10.76 13.01 -13.52
CA ASP A 131 -9.54 13.78 -13.78
C ASP A 131 -8.47 13.75 -12.66
N LYS A 132 -8.66 12.86 -11.67
CA LYS A 132 -7.78 12.70 -10.52
C LYS A 132 -6.50 11.95 -10.87
N VAL A 133 -5.46 12.22 -10.10
CA VAL A 133 -4.17 11.53 -10.21
C VAL A 133 -3.81 10.84 -8.91
N ILE A 134 -3.46 9.56 -8.99
CA ILE A 134 -2.83 8.84 -7.90
C ILE A 134 -1.32 9.00 -8.03
N LEU A 135 -0.73 9.77 -7.12
CA LEU A 135 0.70 9.95 -6.98
C LEU A 135 1.24 8.94 -5.96
N VAL A 136 2.14 8.05 -6.39
CA VAL A 136 2.79 7.06 -5.51
C VAL A 136 4.26 7.43 -5.30
N CYS A 137 4.77 7.28 -4.09
CA CYS A 137 6.20 7.45 -3.79
C CYS A 137 6.68 6.52 -2.66
N GLU A 138 7.97 6.17 -2.70
CA GLU A 138 8.69 5.45 -1.63
C GLU A 138 8.87 6.28 -0.34
N LYS A 139 8.79 7.61 -0.43
CA LYS A 139 8.90 8.53 0.71
C LYS A 139 7.61 9.31 0.90
N ASN A 140 7.37 9.75 2.12
CA ASN A 140 6.25 10.63 2.43
C ASN A 140 6.56 12.01 1.84
N LEU A 141 5.82 12.38 0.79
CA LEU A 141 5.96 13.66 0.10
C LEU A 141 4.83 14.63 0.44
N LYS A 142 3.98 14.30 1.42
CA LYS A 142 2.78 15.10 1.74
C LYS A 142 3.09 16.58 1.91
N ALA A 143 4.09 16.90 2.73
CA ALA A 143 4.50 18.29 3.00
C ALA A 143 5.05 19.03 1.78
N MET A 144 5.49 18.32 0.74
CA MET A 144 5.96 18.93 -0.53
C MET A 144 4.81 19.12 -1.52
N ILE A 145 3.77 18.28 -1.44
CA ILE A 145 2.64 18.29 -2.37
C ILE A 145 1.56 19.26 -1.90
N GLU A 146 1.25 19.24 -0.60
CA GLU A 146 0.23 20.12 -0.01
C GLU A 146 0.71 21.57 -0.02
N ASN A 147 0.03 22.41 -0.78
CA ASN A 147 0.20 23.85 -0.78
C ASN A 147 -1.15 24.53 -1.01
N GLU A 148 -1.18 25.86 -1.08
CA GLU A 148 -2.44 26.61 -1.25
C GLU A 148 -3.22 26.24 -2.52
N ASN A 149 -2.52 25.75 -3.55
CA ASN A 149 -3.10 25.41 -4.85
C ASN A 149 -3.30 23.89 -5.07
N ASN A 150 -2.64 23.04 -4.27
CA ASN A 150 -2.71 21.59 -4.40
C ASN A 150 -3.09 20.96 -3.07
N LYS A 151 -4.29 20.38 -3.02
CA LYS A 151 -4.77 19.66 -1.85
C LYS A 151 -4.74 18.16 -2.09
N VAL A 152 -4.15 17.42 -1.16
CA VAL A 152 -4.27 15.97 -1.11
C VAL A 152 -5.69 15.64 -0.67
N ILE A 153 -6.48 15.05 -1.57
CA ILE A 153 -7.85 14.59 -1.26
C ILE A 153 -7.78 13.39 -0.32
N PHE A 154 -6.82 12.51 -0.59
CA PHE A 154 -6.79 11.20 0.01
C PHE A 154 -5.35 10.66 0.16
N GLU A 155 -5.10 9.97 1.28
CA GLU A 155 -3.83 9.31 1.60
C GLU A 155 -4.02 7.81 1.77
N PHE A 156 -3.32 7.02 0.97
CA PHE A 156 -3.35 5.56 0.95
C PHE A 156 -1.95 5.01 1.25
N PRO A 157 -1.50 5.00 2.51
CA PRO A 157 -0.26 4.33 2.89
C PRO A 157 -0.43 2.81 2.74
N THR A 158 0.56 2.15 2.17
CA THR A 158 0.53 0.69 1.95
C THR A 158 1.90 0.09 2.15
N VAL A 159 1.93 -1.06 2.81
CA VAL A 159 3.13 -1.89 2.87
C VAL A 159 3.26 -2.69 1.58
N VAL A 160 4.44 -2.63 0.96
CA VAL A 160 4.87 -3.56 -0.08
C VAL A 160 5.84 -4.55 0.56
N ILE A 161 5.41 -5.80 0.64
CA ILE A 161 6.19 -6.92 1.20
C ILE A 161 7.18 -7.49 0.19
N GLU A 162 8.07 -8.38 0.65
CA GLU A 162 9.09 -9.01 -0.20
C GLU A 162 8.47 -9.86 -1.32
N ASP A 163 7.39 -10.57 -1.00
CA ASP A 163 6.75 -11.53 -1.90
C ASP A 163 5.98 -10.84 -3.05
N SER A 164 6.63 -10.78 -4.21
CA SER A 164 6.07 -10.22 -5.44
C SER A 164 4.78 -10.89 -5.94
N PHE A 165 4.50 -12.15 -5.57
CA PHE A 165 3.25 -12.81 -5.97
C PHE A 165 2.02 -12.19 -5.30
N LYS A 166 2.21 -11.54 -4.15
CA LYS A 166 1.13 -10.90 -3.40
C LYS A 166 0.85 -9.47 -3.86
N TRP A 167 1.75 -8.85 -4.64
CA TRP A 167 1.65 -7.45 -5.06
C TRP A 167 0.41 -7.13 -5.89
N TYR A 168 -0.07 -8.11 -6.68
CA TYR A 168 -1.21 -7.94 -7.58
C TYR A 168 -2.35 -8.94 -7.28
N HIS A 169 -2.44 -9.41 -6.04
CA HIS A 169 -3.38 -10.48 -5.66
C HIS A 169 -4.82 -9.96 -5.48
N ILE A 170 -5.48 -9.61 -6.58
CA ILE A 170 -6.82 -9.00 -6.62
C ILE A 170 -7.88 -9.80 -5.84
N LYS A 171 -7.82 -11.14 -5.87
CA LYS A 171 -8.73 -12.00 -5.08
C LYS A 171 -8.67 -11.70 -3.58
N ASN A 172 -7.48 -11.38 -3.06
CA ASN A 172 -7.32 -10.99 -1.66
C ASN A 172 -7.94 -9.61 -1.42
N TRP A 173 -7.79 -8.68 -2.36
CA TRP A 173 -8.39 -7.35 -2.23
C TRP A 173 -9.92 -7.39 -2.24
N TYR A 174 -10.54 -8.27 -3.03
CA TYR A 174 -11.98 -8.52 -2.93
C TYR A 174 -12.39 -9.06 -1.56
N ARG A 175 -11.63 -10.01 -0.98
CA ARG A 175 -11.86 -10.50 0.39
C ARG A 175 -11.80 -9.36 1.42
N LEU A 176 -10.80 -8.48 1.30
CA LEU A 176 -10.66 -7.31 2.17
C LEU A 176 -11.84 -6.34 2.02
N LYS A 177 -12.31 -6.11 0.79
CA LYS A 177 -13.47 -5.25 0.50
C LYS A 177 -14.77 -5.81 1.11
N GLN A 178 -14.98 -7.13 1.03
CA GLN A 178 -16.12 -7.81 1.65
C GLN A 178 -16.07 -7.75 3.18
N GLN A 179 -14.90 -7.98 3.77
CA GLN A 179 -14.73 -7.90 5.24
C GLN A 179 -15.05 -6.52 5.81
N ALA A 180 -14.78 -5.47 5.03
CA ALA A 180 -15.10 -4.10 5.39
C ALA A 180 -16.58 -3.73 5.20
N ASN A 181 -17.42 -4.67 4.75
CA ASN A 181 -18.85 -4.46 4.46
C ASN A 181 -19.08 -3.22 3.57
N LEU A 182 -18.17 -2.98 2.62
CA LEU A 182 -18.15 -1.82 1.72
C LEU A 182 -19.13 -2.00 0.55
N GLU A 183 -20.36 -2.44 0.82
CA GLU A 183 -21.46 -2.32 -0.14
C GLU A 183 -21.96 -0.87 -0.11
N GLY A 184 -21.58 -0.07 -1.10
CA GLY A 184 -22.11 1.29 -1.29
C GLY A 184 -21.21 2.46 -0.93
N VAL A 185 -19.91 2.25 -0.63
CA VAL A 185 -18.98 3.36 -0.35
C VAL A 185 -17.88 3.40 -1.40
N GLU A 186 -17.96 4.37 -2.31
CA GLU A 186 -16.97 4.70 -3.34
C GLU A 186 -15.60 5.13 -2.75
N LYS A 187 -15.38 5.07 -1.44
CA LYS A 187 -14.18 5.56 -0.76
C LYS A 187 -13.87 4.70 0.47
N PRO A 188 -13.06 3.64 0.36
CA PRO A 188 -12.73 2.72 1.45
C PRO A 188 -12.15 3.34 2.73
N LEU A 189 -11.89 4.65 2.75
CA LEU A 189 -11.17 5.33 3.83
C LEU A 189 -11.83 6.65 4.27
N GLN A 190 -13.07 6.91 3.82
CA GLN A 190 -13.95 7.93 4.40
C GLN A 190 -14.94 7.37 5.42
N ASN A 191 -14.62 6.26 6.07
CA ASN A 191 -15.36 5.88 7.26
C ASN A 191 -14.86 6.68 8.47
N LYS A 192 -15.00 8.02 8.45
CA LYS A 192 -14.94 8.82 9.68
C LYS A 192 -15.89 8.20 10.72
N GLY A 193 -17.07 7.77 10.29
CA GLY A 193 -18.01 7.02 11.12
C GLY A 193 -17.42 5.73 11.72
N MET A 194 -16.89 4.78 10.93
CA MET A 194 -16.37 3.53 11.51
C MET A 194 -15.07 3.72 12.30
N ALA A 195 -14.22 4.69 11.94
CA ALA A 195 -13.05 5.05 12.73
C ALA A 195 -13.45 5.69 14.06
N GLU A 196 -14.48 6.55 14.07
CA GLU A 196 -15.08 7.11 15.28
C GLU A 196 -15.72 6.01 16.14
N PHE A 197 -16.52 5.10 15.55
CA PHE A 197 -17.09 3.96 16.25
C PHE A 197 -16.01 3.01 16.81
N ALA A 198 -14.92 2.79 16.08
CA ALA A 198 -13.78 2.01 16.55
C ALA A 198 -13.06 2.71 17.73
N LYS A 199 -12.85 4.02 17.63
CA LYS A 199 -12.25 4.82 18.69
C LYS A 199 -13.09 4.81 19.97
N ASP A 200 -14.42 4.80 19.81
CA ASP A 200 -15.37 4.83 20.91
C ASP A 200 -15.82 3.48 21.45
N ALA A 201 -15.43 2.37 20.81
CA ALA A 201 -15.78 1.03 21.24
C ALA A 201 -15.34 0.79 22.70
N PRO A 202 -16.28 0.50 23.63
CA PRO A 202 -15.95 0.30 25.04
C PRO A 202 -15.32 -1.08 25.29
N THR A 203 -15.56 -2.06 24.40
CA THR A 203 -15.04 -3.42 24.54
C THR A 203 -14.20 -3.88 23.35
N PRO A 204 -13.24 -4.80 23.55
CA PRO A 204 -12.45 -5.38 22.46
C PRO A 204 -13.29 -6.09 21.40
N THR A 205 -14.37 -6.76 21.83
CA THR A 205 -15.27 -7.51 20.97
C THR A 205 -16.03 -6.61 20.01
N GLU A 206 -16.43 -5.41 20.46
CA GLU A 206 -17.05 -4.41 19.61
C GLU A 206 -16.02 -3.76 18.68
N LEU A 207 -14.80 -3.51 19.17
CA LEU A 207 -13.72 -2.98 18.33
C LEU A 207 -13.40 -3.93 17.16
N GLN A 208 -13.38 -5.25 17.38
CA GLN A 208 -13.16 -6.25 16.34
C GLN A 208 -14.22 -6.25 15.22
N LYS A 209 -15.42 -5.72 15.48
CA LYS A 209 -16.44 -5.58 14.43
C LYS A 209 -16.01 -4.57 13.36
N TYR A 210 -15.27 -3.53 13.76
CA TYR A 210 -14.92 -2.38 12.91
C TYR A 210 -13.42 -2.32 12.55
N ALA A 211 -12.57 -2.99 13.31
CA ALA A 211 -11.11 -2.97 13.14
C ALA A 211 -10.46 -4.32 13.44
N THR A 212 -9.23 -4.51 13.00
CA THR A 212 -8.38 -5.62 13.40
C THR A 212 -7.44 -5.17 14.50
N LEU A 213 -7.45 -5.86 15.64
CA LEU A 213 -6.52 -5.61 16.75
C LEU A 213 -5.11 -6.07 16.36
N LEU A 214 -4.12 -5.26 16.71
CA LEU A 214 -2.71 -5.48 16.42
C LEU A 214 -1.89 -5.46 17.71
N GLU A 215 -0.97 -6.42 17.82
CA GLU A 215 0.03 -6.44 18.87
C GLU A 215 1.25 -5.64 18.38
N VAL A 216 1.38 -4.39 18.84
CA VAL A 216 2.48 -3.50 18.44
C VAL A 216 3.35 -3.19 19.66
N PRO A 217 4.65 -3.55 19.63
CA PRO A 217 5.63 -3.09 20.61
C PRO A 217 5.71 -1.57 20.72
N TYR A 218 5.92 -1.05 21.93
CA TYR A 218 6.01 0.39 22.15
C TYR A 218 7.15 1.04 21.37
N GLU A 219 8.24 0.31 21.16
CA GLU A 219 9.49 0.78 20.57
C GLU A 219 9.37 1.06 19.07
N ILE A 220 8.42 0.40 18.39
CA ILE A 220 8.22 0.53 16.94
C ILE A 220 6.98 1.35 16.58
N LYS A 221 6.29 1.93 17.56
CA LYS A 221 5.02 2.65 17.38
C LYS A 221 5.13 3.79 16.36
N ASP A 222 6.27 4.48 16.31
CA ASP A 222 6.43 5.65 15.43
C ASP A 222 6.68 5.21 13.98
N ALA A 223 7.28 4.03 13.77
CA ALA A 223 7.49 3.47 12.44
C ALA A 223 6.19 2.97 11.79
N ILE A 224 5.24 2.51 12.60
CA ILE A 224 3.99 1.91 12.10
C ILE A 224 2.82 2.91 12.00
N LYS A 225 2.90 4.03 12.74
CA LYS A 225 1.87 5.08 12.74
C LYS A 225 1.48 5.61 11.34
N PRO A 226 2.42 5.76 10.38
CA PRO A 226 2.07 6.20 9.03
C PRO A 226 1.11 5.26 8.28
N LEU A 227 0.92 4.01 8.72
CA LEU A 227 0.01 3.03 8.10
C LEU A 227 -1.47 3.24 8.48
N GLY A 228 -1.80 4.30 9.22
CA GLY A 228 -3.16 4.52 9.71
C GLY A 228 -3.55 3.58 10.86
N ILE A 229 -2.56 3.03 11.56
CA ILE A 229 -2.78 2.25 12.79
C ILE A 229 -3.01 3.24 13.93
N GLU A 230 -4.11 3.05 14.65
CA GLU A 230 -4.54 3.94 15.71
C GLU A 230 -4.55 3.22 17.07
N TRP A 231 -4.41 3.99 18.14
CA TRP A 231 -4.48 3.49 19.50
C TRP A 231 -5.88 3.74 20.07
N SER A 232 -6.58 2.68 20.49
CA SER A 232 -7.81 2.81 21.27
C SER A 232 -7.44 3.01 22.74
N ALA A 233 -7.77 4.16 23.33
CA ALA A 233 -7.50 4.44 24.75
C ALA A 233 -8.43 3.67 25.71
N LYS A 234 -9.67 3.39 25.28
CA LYS A 234 -10.67 2.64 26.05
C LYS A 234 -10.26 1.18 26.21
N VAL A 235 -9.91 0.58 25.08
CA VAL A 235 -9.50 -0.81 24.98
C VAL A 235 -8.05 -0.87 25.52
N LYS A 236 -7.16 0.02 25.08
CA LYS A 236 -5.69 0.00 25.27
C LYS A 236 -4.99 -0.97 24.33
N THR A 237 -5.32 -0.88 23.05
CA THR A 237 -4.69 -1.70 22.00
C THR A 237 -4.66 -0.95 20.69
N TRP A 238 -3.62 -1.24 19.90
CA TRP A 238 -3.50 -0.75 18.53
C TRP A 238 -4.50 -1.49 17.64
N TYR A 239 -5.15 -0.75 16.76
CA TYR A 239 -6.07 -1.32 15.79
C TYR A 239 -5.81 -0.73 14.42
N LEU A 240 -6.10 -1.53 13.41
CA LEU A 240 -6.15 -1.12 12.02
C LEU A 240 -7.60 -1.23 11.55
N PRO A 241 -8.22 -0.15 11.05
CA PRO A 241 -9.58 -0.21 10.53
C PRO A 241 -9.75 -1.33 9.49
N LYS A 242 -10.96 -1.90 9.39
CA LYS A 242 -11.24 -2.90 8.35
C LYS A 242 -11.13 -2.27 6.95
N GLY A 243 -10.69 -3.07 5.98
CA GLY A 243 -10.47 -2.65 4.59
C GLY A 243 -9.00 -2.41 4.23
N PHE A 244 -8.12 -2.32 5.23
CA PHE A 244 -6.68 -2.32 5.02
C PHE A 244 -6.13 -3.75 4.91
N ASP A 245 -4.96 -3.86 4.28
CA ASP A 245 -4.24 -5.12 4.09
C ASP A 245 -3.48 -5.52 5.36
N VAL A 246 -4.24 -6.11 6.29
CA VAL A 246 -3.76 -6.55 7.61
C VAL A 246 -2.55 -7.48 7.49
N ASP A 247 -2.55 -8.38 6.50
CA ASP A 247 -1.51 -9.41 6.36
C ASP A 247 -0.15 -8.75 6.06
N SER A 248 -0.10 -7.81 5.11
CA SER A 248 1.10 -7.03 4.79
C SER A 248 1.55 -6.16 5.97
N VAL A 249 0.61 -5.59 6.72
CA VAL A 249 0.91 -4.78 7.92
C VAL A 249 1.52 -5.61 9.04
N LYS A 250 0.99 -6.82 9.29
CA LYS A 250 1.56 -7.74 10.29
C LYS A 250 2.98 -8.16 9.93
N GLU A 251 3.23 -8.44 8.65
CA GLU A 251 4.58 -8.77 8.16
C GLU A 251 5.55 -7.61 8.37
N TYR A 252 5.12 -6.37 8.13
CA TYR A 252 5.92 -5.17 8.43
C TYR A 252 6.20 -5.01 9.93
N ILE A 253 5.19 -5.16 10.79
CA ILE A 253 5.35 -5.09 12.25
C ILE A 253 6.38 -6.11 12.74
N GLU A 254 6.29 -7.35 12.28
CA GLU A 254 7.21 -8.42 12.67
C GLU A 254 8.64 -8.15 12.18
N TYR A 255 8.78 -7.65 10.94
CA TYR A 255 10.08 -7.23 10.42
C TYR A 255 10.69 -6.10 11.25
N THR A 256 9.95 -5.02 11.51
CA THR A 256 10.45 -3.87 12.30
C THR A 256 10.77 -4.28 13.73
N ARG A 257 9.98 -5.19 14.34
CA ARG A 257 10.29 -5.76 15.66
C ARG A 257 11.63 -6.49 15.66
N LYS A 258 11.90 -7.31 14.64
CA LYS A 258 13.17 -8.05 14.51
C LYS A 258 14.35 -7.12 14.28
N GLU A 259 14.21 -6.11 13.43
CA GLU A 259 15.29 -5.14 13.21
C GLU A 259 15.62 -4.36 14.49
N TRP A 260 14.60 -3.92 15.23
CA TRP A 260 14.81 -3.26 16.51
C TRP A 260 15.53 -4.17 17.52
N LEU A 261 15.13 -5.44 17.63
CA LEU A 261 15.81 -6.42 18.50
C LEU A 261 17.27 -6.66 18.08
N ARG A 262 17.56 -6.61 16.78
CA ARG A 262 18.93 -6.75 16.26
C ARG A 262 19.80 -5.55 16.65
N GLU A 263 19.25 -4.34 16.62
CA GLU A 263 19.93 -3.11 17.03
C GLU A 263 20.03 -2.99 18.57
N ASN A 264 19.09 -3.59 19.29
CA ASN A 264 18.98 -3.54 20.75
C ASN A 264 18.88 -4.96 21.36
N PRO A 265 19.96 -5.78 21.33
CA PRO A 265 19.91 -7.18 21.75
C PRO A 265 19.59 -7.39 23.25
N ASN A 266 19.89 -6.40 24.10
CA ASN A 266 19.54 -6.41 25.53
C ASN A 266 18.26 -5.61 25.82
N GLY A 267 17.57 -5.12 24.79
CA GLY A 267 16.33 -4.37 24.93
C GLY A 267 15.18 -5.30 25.32
N LEU A 268 14.62 -5.08 26.51
CA LEU A 268 13.33 -5.68 26.85
C LEU A 268 12.25 -5.02 26.00
N VAL A 269 11.69 -5.77 25.04
CA VAL A 269 10.51 -5.35 24.29
C VAL A 269 9.37 -5.20 25.30
N LYS A 270 8.95 -3.95 25.55
CA LYS A 270 7.81 -3.69 26.40
C LYS A 270 6.56 -4.02 25.59
N GLU A 271 6.11 -5.26 25.72
CA GLU A 271 4.77 -5.62 25.27
C GLU A 271 3.77 -4.78 26.06
N GLN A 272 3.03 -3.94 25.34
CA GLN A 272 1.89 -3.24 25.92
C GLN A 272 0.85 -4.31 26.21
N LYS A 273 0.79 -4.79 27.47
CA LYS A 273 -0.13 -5.86 27.87
C LYS A 273 -1.54 -5.44 27.47
N PRO A 274 -2.20 -6.11 26.52
CA PRO A 274 -3.61 -5.88 26.29
C PRO A 274 -4.34 -6.25 27.59
N THR A 275 -5.21 -5.38 28.09
CA THR A 275 -5.96 -5.58 29.33
C THR A 275 -7.03 -6.68 29.25
N TYR A 276 -7.10 -7.41 28.14
CA TYR A 276 -8.10 -8.45 27.86
C TYR A 276 -7.40 -9.78 27.62
N SER A 277 -7.98 -10.83 28.19
CA SER A 277 -7.41 -12.17 28.13
C SER A 277 -7.73 -12.80 26.79
N LYS A 278 -6.76 -13.48 26.15
CA LYS A 278 -7.02 -14.36 24.99
C LYS A 278 -8.08 -15.44 25.32
N LYS A 279 -8.37 -15.70 26.60
CA LYS A 279 -9.44 -16.60 27.06
C LYS A 279 -10.86 -16.02 26.90
N ASP A 280 -11.01 -14.69 26.88
CA ASP A 280 -12.33 -14.04 26.77
C ASP A 280 -12.98 -14.28 25.39
N PHE A 281 -12.20 -14.81 24.43
CA PHE A 281 -12.61 -15.02 23.05
C PHE A 281 -12.91 -16.49 22.68
N LYS A 282 -12.36 -17.48 23.39
CA LYS A 282 -12.61 -18.90 23.06
C LYS A 282 -14.06 -19.35 23.31
N ASN A 283 -14.82 -18.59 24.11
CA ASN A 283 -16.19 -18.97 24.48
C ASN A 283 -17.27 -18.62 23.44
N ASN A 284 -16.96 -17.85 22.39
CA ASN A 284 -17.97 -17.45 21.39
C ASN A 284 -17.88 -18.17 20.05
N ASP A 285 -16.74 -18.76 19.68
CA ASP A 285 -16.67 -19.62 18.49
C ASP A 285 -17.38 -20.96 18.71
N GLN A 286 -17.44 -21.47 19.95
CA GLN A 286 -18.21 -22.67 20.28
C GLN A 286 -19.74 -22.43 20.23
N LYS A 287 -20.22 -21.22 20.54
CA LYS A 287 -21.66 -20.90 20.52
C LYS A 287 -22.26 -20.70 19.13
N LYS A 288 -21.45 -20.57 18.07
CA LYS A 288 -21.95 -20.49 16.68
C LYS A 288 -22.04 -21.84 15.96
N SER A 289 -21.68 -22.93 16.63
CA SER A 289 -21.78 -24.29 16.09
C SER A 289 -22.97 -25.10 16.62
N GLU A 290 -23.81 -24.50 17.46
CA GLU A 290 -25.03 -25.11 18.02
C GLU A 290 -26.29 -24.22 17.81
N SER A 291 -26.35 -23.45 16.71
CA SER A 291 -27.54 -22.65 16.35
C SER A 291 -27.95 -22.89 14.91
#